data_AF-A0A251X3S1-F1
#
_entry.id   AF-A0A251X3S1-F1
#
_cell.length_a   1.000
_cell.length_b   1.000
_cell.length_c   1.000
_cell.angle_alpha   90.00
_cell.angle_beta   90.00
_cell.angle_gamma   90.00
#
_symmetry.space_group_name_H-M   'P 1'
#
loop_
_entity.id
_entity.type
_entity.pdbx_description
1 polymer ?
#
loop_
_entity_poly.entity_id
_entity_poly.type
_entity_poly.pdbx_seq_one_letter_code
_entity_poly.pdbx_strand_id
1 'polypeptide(L)'
;MDIGKKLLAIFQWVVSIIVALFGLLLLISSSMGGFLILLSSAALMPPVAEKLVKLPKRKWLFPVLLVSGFVVAVSTTHEGPAKRDEAQLAQETAERAEKVRQAELQAKAELELKRAQFIEQRDVIVSELNSLLEIENYQAIIDKGSIYSDLDEEVALLVNKAQGILAERAESERLEREAAEKEAQSQKLLSELDALPKTDTQGHLTRYKQLLQLSPDNTSYQQKLDHFQKVIEAERQKYEAEEQKARALRALKNKWNFATDKSSLDDSVNVYMHVAASNTIQGTLNQPVRPKLWIRCSENTTSIFIDWDVYINIRETPMIYRVDSQKQNKKSFSISTDHKALGYFSGGQSIPFIKSLFGANK
;
A
#
# COMPACT_ATOMS: atom_id res chain seq x y z
N MET A 1 20.47 18.50 -20.20
CA MET A 1 21.25 17.96 -19.05
C MET A 1 22.02 19.08 -18.31
N ASP A 2 21.49 20.30 -18.22
CA ASP A 2 22.28 21.49 -17.83
C ASP A 2 21.65 22.31 -16.68
N ILE A 3 20.38 22.08 -16.35
CA ILE A 3 19.68 22.78 -15.25
C ILE A 3 20.17 22.26 -13.89
N GLY A 4 20.38 20.94 -13.76
CA GLY A 4 20.84 20.32 -12.51
C GLY A 4 22.22 20.79 -12.07
N LYS A 5 23.15 21.01 -13.01
CA LYS A 5 24.50 21.50 -12.70
C LYS A 5 24.48 22.95 -12.21
N LYS A 6 23.62 23.80 -12.80
CA LYS A 6 23.44 25.20 -12.39
C LYS A 6 22.83 25.31 -11.00
N LEU A 7 21.81 24.49 -10.69
CA LEU A 7 21.21 24.44 -9.36
C LEU A 7 22.20 23.99 -8.28
N LEU A 8 23.02 22.97 -8.58
CA LEU A 8 24.04 22.48 -7.64
C LEU A 8 25.12 23.53 -7.38
N ALA A 9 25.54 24.26 -8.40
CA ALA A 9 26.50 25.35 -8.27
C ALA A 9 25.94 26.50 -7.41
N ILE A 10 24.68 26.90 -7.62
CA ILE A 10 24.01 27.93 -6.80
C ILE A 10 23.95 27.49 -5.33
N PHE A 11 23.55 26.25 -5.08
CA PHE A 11 23.50 25.70 -3.72
C PHE A 11 24.87 25.72 -3.04
N GLN A 12 25.93 25.31 -3.75
CA GLN A 12 27.30 25.31 -3.23
C GLN A 12 27.80 26.73 -2.89
N TRP A 13 27.41 27.74 -3.68
CA TRP A 13 27.68 29.14 -3.37
C TRP A 13 26.99 29.61 -2.10
N VAL A 14 25.70 29.30 -1.93
CA VAL A 14 24.93 29.67 -0.73
C VAL A 14 25.55 29.05 0.52
N VAL A 15 25.92 27.77 0.47
CA VAL A 15 26.58 27.08 1.60
C VAL A 15 27.93 27.72 1.93
N SER A 16 28.75 28.04 0.93
CA SER A 16 30.05 28.71 1.16
C SER A 16 29.89 30.07 1.84
N ILE A 17 28.90 30.88 1.44
CA ILE A 17 28.63 32.19 2.04
C ILE A 17 28.20 32.05 3.51
N ILE A 18 27.31 31.10 3.83
CA ILE A 18 26.85 30.86 5.20
C ILE A 18 28.03 30.46 6.10
N VAL A 19 28.89 29.54 5.63
CA VAL A 19 30.07 29.10 6.39
C VAL A 19 31.08 30.23 6.57
N ALA A 20 31.24 31.12 5.57
CA ALA A 20 32.11 32.28 5.69
C ALA A 20 31.60 33.29 6.74
N LEU A 21 30.29 33.57 6.74
CA LEU A 21 29.67 34.45 7.74
C LEU A 21 29.84 33.89 9.15
N PHE A 22 29.68 32.57 9.32
CA PHE A 22 29.93 31.92 10.60
C PHE A 22 31.40 32.01 11.03
N GLY A 23 32.34 31.85 10.09
CA GLY A 23 33.78 32.06 10.34
C GLY A 23 34.10 33.49 10.77
N LEU A 24 33.45 34.50 10.17
CA LEU A 24 33.57 35.91 10.55
C LEU A 24 33.02 36.20 11.96
N LEU A 25 31.88 35.62 12.32
CA LEU A 25 31.35 35.69 13.69
C LEU A 25 32.31 35.05 14.69
N LEU A 26 32.91 33.92 14.34
CA LEU A 26 33.89 33.23 15.19
C LEU A 26 35.21 33.97 15.33
N LEU A 27 35.58 34.88 14.42
CA LEU A 27 36.77 35.73 14.61
C LEU A 27 36.66 36.62 15.86
N ILE A 28 35.43 36.92 16.32
CA ILE A 28 35.19 37.72 17.52
C ILE A 28 35.60 36.94 18.79
N SER A 29 35.32 35.64 18.82
CA SER A 29 35.58 34.78 19.99
C SER A 29 36.90 34.01 19.90
N SER A 30 37.33 33.63 18.69
CA SER A 30 38.56 32.89 18.42
C SER A 30 39.13 33.26 17.04
N SER A 31 40.18 34.06 17.03
CA SER A 31 40.86 34.47 15.79
C SER A 31 41.33 33.27 14.97
N MET A 32 41.97 32.28 15.59
CA MET A 32 42.46 31.09 14.89
C MET A 32 41.34 30.19 14.37
N GLY A 33 40.26 29.99 15.15
CA GLY A 33 39.10 29.21 14.73
C GLY A 33 38.35 29.85 13.56
N GLY A 34 38.14 31.16 13.61
CA GLY A 34 37.53 31.92 12.52
C GLY A 34 38.35 31.84 11.22
N PHE A 35 39.68 31.96 11.28
CA PHE A 35 40.55 31.84 10.10
C PHE A 35 40.48 30.45 9.44
N LEU A 36 40.43 29.35 10.22
CA LEU A 36 40.33 28.00 9.66
C LEU A 36 39.00 27.74 8.95
N ILE A 37 37.90 28.27 9.49
CA ILE A 37 36.57 28.15 8.87
C ILE A 37 36.49 29.00 7.59
N LEU A 38 37.10 30.19 7.59
CA LEU A 38 37.20 31.02 6.38
C LEU A 38 38.02 30.33 5.27
N LEU A 39 39.15 29.70 5.60
CA LEU A 39 39.93 28.89 4.67
C LEU A 39 39.13 27.70 4.11
N SER A 40 38.34 27.06 4.97
CA SER A 40 37.48 25.94 4.58
C SER A 40 36.35 26.40 3.64
N SER A 41 35.75 27.55 3.91
CA SER A 41 34.74 28.16 3.02
C SER A 41 35.33 28.52 1.65
N ALA A 42 36.54 29.09 1.61
CA ALA A 42 37.22 29.41 0.34
C ALA A 42 37.51 28.15 -0.49
N ALA A 43 37.83 27.02 0.15
CA ALA A 43 38.03 25.74 -0.52
C ALA A 43 36.73 25.13 -1.09
N LEU A 44 35.57 25.48 -0.53
CA LEU A 44 34.24 25.05 -0.99
C LEU A 44 33.72 25.86 -2.18
N MET A 45 34.33 26.99 -2.54
CA MET A 45 33.89 27.79 -3.69
C MET A 45 34.04 27.00 -5.00
N PRO A 46 33.03 26.98 -5.90
CA PRO A 46 33.05 26.19 -7.12
C PRO A 46 34.33 26.30 -7.99
N PRO A 47 34.89 27.49 -8.28
CA PRO A 47 36.11 27.58 -9.09
C PRO A 47 37.36 26.97 -8.42
N VAL A 48 37.38 26.94 -7.08
CA VAL A 48 38.47 26.35 -6.30
C VAL A 48 38.27 24.84 -6.17
N ALA A 49 37.04 24.41 -5.86
CA ALA A 49 36.65 23.02 -5.78
C ALA A 49 36.89 22.27 -7.11
N GLU A 50 36.53 22.87 -8.25
CA GLU A 50 36.76 22.27 -9.57
C GLU A 50 38.25 22.11 -9.90
N LYS A 51 39.10 23.05 -9.48
CA LYS A 51 40.56 22.93 -9.60
C LYS A 51 41.12 21.86 -8.67
N LEU A 52 40.60 21.76 -7.45
CA LEU A 52 41.03 20.79 -6.44
C LEU A 52 40.63 19.34 -6.79
N VAL A 53 39.54 19.14 -7.55
CA VAL A 53 39.07 17.82 -8.02
C VAL A 53 39.93 17.27 -9.17
N LYS A 54 40.62 18.11 -9.94
CA LYS A 54 41.50 17.68 -11.05
C LYS A 54 42.87 17.13 -10.61
N LEU A 55 43.16 17.09 -9.30
CA LEU A 55 44.45 16.61 -8.79
C LEU A 55 44.49 15.06 -8.67
N PRO A 56 45.47 14.38 -9.27
CA PRO A 56 45.40 12.95 -9.61
C PRO A 56 45.62 11.94 -8.46
N LYS A 57 45.67 12.34 -7.19
CA LYS A 57 45.90 11.42 -6.04
C LYS A 57 45.07 11.82 -4.82
N ARG A 58 43.77 11.48 -4.78
CA ARG A 58 42.90 12.05 -3.73
C ARG A 58 41.65 11.25 -3.33
N LYS A 59 41.76 9.94 -3.04
CA LYS A 59 40.69 9.18 -2.35
C LYS A 59 40.66 9.38 -0.81
N TRP A 60 41.66 10.05 -0.23
CA TRP A 60 41.84 10.14 1.23
C TRP A 60 41.64 11.53 1.85
N LEU A 61 41.45 12.60 1.06
CA LEU A 61 41.44 13.97 1.60
C LEU A 61 40.05 14.53 1.95
N PHE A 62 38.96 13.98 1.40
CA PHE A 62 37.60 14.39 1.78
C PHE A 62 37.19 13.93 3.19
N PRO A 63 37.49 12.70 3.64
CA PRO A 63 37.21 12.29 5.03
C PRO A 63 38.08 13.04 6.04
N VAL A 64 39.35 13.32 5.71
CA VAL A 64 40.30 14.00 6.62
C VAL A 64 39.91 15.46 6.87
N LEU A 65 39.34 16.17 5.87
CA LEU A 65 38.86 17.54 6.05
C LEU A 65 37.56 17.61 6.89
N LEU A 66 36.67 16.62 6.79
CA LEU A 66 35.45 16.56 7.62
C LEU A 66 35.76 16.18 9.07
N VAL A 67 36.69 15.25 9.29
CA VAL A 67 37.11 14.85 10.65
C VAL A 67 37.95 15.94 11.32
N SER A 68 38.77 16.68 10.57
CA SER A 68 39.55 17.82 11.08
C SER A 68 38.67 18.96 11.58
N GLY A 69 37.57 19.28 10.89
CA GLY A 69 36.64 20.32 11.33
C GLY A 69 35.91 19.99 12.63
N PHE A 70 35.57 18.72 12.83
CA PHE A 70 34.90 18.25 14.04
C PHE A 70 35.85 18.21 15.25
N VAL A 71 37.11 17.82 15.05
CA VAL A 71 38.12 17.82 16.12
C VAL A 71 38.45 19.25 16.57
N VAL A 72 38.52 20.22 15.65
CA VAL A 72 38.81 21.63 16.00
C VAL A 72 37.63 22.29 16.72
N ALA A 73 36.39 21.98 16.35
CA ALA A 73 35.19 22.51 17.03
C ALA A 73 34.99 21.96 18.45
N VAL A 74 35.46 20.74 18.73
CA VAL A 74 35.44 20.15 20.08
C VAL A 74 36.63 20.64 20.94
N SER A 75 37.75 21.02 20.32
CA SER A 75 38.90 21.54 21.08
C SER A 75 38.83 23.03 21.44
N THR A 76 38.03 23.86 20.75
CA THR A 76 37.93 25.31 21.05
C THR A 76 36.90 25.68 22.11
N THR A 77 36.12 24.74 22.65
CA THR A 77 35.23 24.97 23.81
C THR A 77 35.89 24.59 25.14
N HIS A 78 37.19 24.27 25.15
CA HIS A 78 37.93 23.87 26.35
C HIS A 78 39.30 24.56 26.45
N GLU A 79 39.37 25.85 26.15
CA GLU A 79 40.46 26.70 26.64
C GLU A 79 39.87 27.82 27.48
N GLY A 80 39.82 27.56 28.80
CA GLY A 80 39.52 28.57 29.81
C GLY A 80 40.53 29.71 29.78
N PRO A 81 40.13 30.91 30.23
CA PRO A 81 41.02 32.07 30.25
C PRO A 81 42.24 31.78 31.12
N ALA A 82 43.41 31.92 30.49
CA ALA A 82 44.71 31.75 31.11
C ALA A 82 44.95 32.79 32.21
N LYS A 83 45.15 32.28 33.43
CA LYS A 83 46.18 32.68 34.41
C LYS A 83 46.17 34.12 34.99
N ARG A 84 45.07 34.87 34.91
CA ARG A 84 44.86 36.02 35.81
C ARG A 84 43.80 35.84 36.89
N ASP A 85 42.93 34.84 36.77
CA ASP A 85 41.81 34.65 37.71
C ASP A 85 41.76 33.27 38.37
N GLU A 86 42.85 32.49 38.42
CA GLU A 86 42.85 31.22 39.18
C GLU A 86 42.59 31.45 40.68
N ALA A 87 43.13 32.53 41.24
CA ALA A 87 42.87 32.91 42.62
C ALA A 87 41.45 33.45 42.84
N GLN A 88 40.91 34.22 41.89
CA GLN A 88 39.53 34.74 41.96
C GLN A 88 38.50 33.63 41.75
N LEU A 89 38.75 32.71 40.81
CA LEU A 89 37.92 31.53 40.59
C LEU A 89 38.00 30.56 41.77
N ALA A 90 39.18 30.37 42.37
CA ALA A 90 39.33 29.59 43.60
C ALA A 90 38.57 30.24 44.78
N GLN A 91 38.59 31.58 44.89
CA GLN A 91 37.87 32.31 45.91
C GLN A 91 36.35 32.26 45.68
N GLU A 92 35.88 32.42 44.45
CA GLU A 92 34.46 32.33 44.09
C GLU A 92 33.91 30.90 44.24
N THR A 93 34.69 29.89 43.88
CA THR A 93 34.31 28.48 44.09
C THR A 93 34.31 28.11 45.57
N ALA A 94 35.24 28.63 46.37
CA ALA A 94 35.22 28.48 47.82
C ALA A 94 33.99 29.17 48.46
N GLU A 95 33.66 30.39 48.03
CA GLU A 95 32.47 31.11 48.51
C GLU A 95 31.17 30.41 48.10
N ARG A 96 31.08 29.89 46.86
CA ARG A 96 29.94 29.08 46.41
C ARG A 96 29.83 27.78 47.20
N ALA A 97 30.95 27.09 47.44
CA ALA A 97 30.97 25.88 48.25
C ALA A 97 30.54 26.15 49.69
N GLU A 98 30.94 27.28 50.29
CA GLU A 98 30.50 27.68 51.61
C GLU A 98 29.01 28.00 51.66
N LYS A 99 28.48 28.76 50.67
CA LYS A 99 27.05 29.02 50.53
C LYS A 99 26.23 27.73 50.38
N VAL A 100 26.72 26.78 49.60
CA VAL A 100 26.07 25.45 49.45
C VAL A 100 26.07 24.72 50.79
N ARG A 101 27.20 24.69 51.52
CA ARG A 101 27.26 24.04 52.84
C ARG A 101 26.34 24.72 53.86
N GLN A 102 26.25 26.05 53.84
CA GLN A 102 25.33 26.80 54.70
C GLN A 102 23.87 26.49 54.34
N ALA A 103 23.53 26.45 53.05
CA ALA A 103 22.20 26.07 52.58
C ALA A 103 21.85 24.62 52.96
N GLU A 104 22.79 23.68 52.85
CA GLU A 104 22.61 22.30 53.30
C GLU A 104 22.38 22.20 54.81
N LEU A 105 23.14 22.97 55.61
CA LEU A 105 22.96 23.02 57.06
C LEU A 105 21.60 23.62 57.44
N GLN A 106 21.18 24.68 56.76
CA GLN A 106 19.85 25.28 56.96
C GLN A 106 18.74 24.31 56.56
N ALA A 107 18.86 23.64 55.41
CA ALA A 107 17.90 22.64 54.97
C ALA A 107 17.80 21.46 55.95
N LYS A 108 18.93 21.01 56.49
CA LYS A 108 18.95 19.97 57.54
C LYS A 108 18.27 20.45 58.83
N ALA A 109 18.57 21.66 59.28
CA ALA A 109 17.96 22.22 60.49
C ALA A 109 16.43 22.40 60.33
N GLU A 110 15.98 22.84 59.15
CA GLU A 110 14.56 22.94 58.82
C GLU A 110 13.89 21.57 58.78
N LEU A 111 14.56 20.56 58.21
CA LEU A 111 14.06 19.18 58.18
C LEU A 111 13.93 18.59 59.59
N GLU A 112 14.92 18.78 60.46
CA GLU A 112 14.88 18.33 61.86
C GLU A 112 13.75 19.03 62.63
N LEU A 113 13.52 20.33 62.41
CA LEU A 113 12.40 21.05 63.02
C LEU A 113 11.05 20.48 62.56
N LYS A 114 10.88 20.25 61.25
CA LYS A 114 9.67 19.61 60.70
C LYS A 114 9.47 18.22 61.28
N ARG A 115 10.56 17.45 61.44
CA ARG A 115 10.52 16.11 62.04
C ARG A 115 10.08 16.16 63.49
N ALA A 116 10.60 17.10 64.28
CA ALA A 116 10.20 17.29 65.67
C ALA A 116 8.71 17.66 65.78
N GLN A 117 8.24 18.60 64.96
CA GLN A 117 6.82 18.98 64.90
C GLN A 117 5.92 17.81 64.48
N PHE A 118 6.37 17.01 63.51
CA PHE A 118 5.64 15.82 63.08
C PHE A 118 5.55 14.78 64.20
N ILE A 119 6.64 14.51 64.94
CA ILE A 119 6.65 13.54 66.04
C ILE A 119 5.59 13.87 67.09
N GLU A 120 5.39 15.15 67.42
CA GLU A 120 4.35 15.58 68.37
C GLU A 120 2.92 15.34 67.86
N GLN A 121 2.71 15.35 66.54
CA GLN A 121 1.39 15.22 65.91
C GLN A 121 1.18 13.87 65.19
N ARG A 122 2.15 12.96 65.27
CA ARG A 122 2.21 11.73 64.47
C ARG A 122 0.92 10.93 64.58
N ASP A 123 0.48 10.65 65.80
CA ASP A 123 -0.68 9.78 66.05
C ASP A 123 -1.99 10.43 65.54
N VAL A 124 -2.09 11.76 65.62
CA VAL A 124 -3.24 12.50 65.09
C VAL A 124 -3.25 12.41 63.57
N ILE A 125 -2.10 12.62 62.92
CA ILE A 125 -1.96 12.55 61.45
C ILE A 125 -2.27 11.13 60.96
N VAL A 126 -1.66 10.11 61.56
CA VAL A 126 -1.87 8.71 61.18
C VAL A 126 -3.34 8.30 61.41
N SER A 127 -3.94 8.69 62.54
CA SER A 127 -5.37 8.44 62.79
C SER A 127 -6.26 9.14 61.77
N GLU A 128 -5.94 10.37 61.37
CA GLU A 128 -6.69 11.10 60.35
C GLU A 128 -6.57 10.43 58.99
N LEU A 129 -5.37 10.05 58.56
CA LEU A 129 -5.15 9.34 57.29
C LEU A 129 -5.87 7.98 57.25
N ASN A 130 -5.88 7.25 58.37
CA ASN A 130 -6.64 6.00 58.49
C ASN A 130 -8.16 6.27 58.40
N SER A 131 -8.67 7.32 59.04
CA SER A 131 -10.09 7.68 58.91
C SER A 131 -10.47 8.06 57.47
N LEU A 132 -9.58 8.74 56.75
CA LEU A 132 -9.75 9.06 55.33
C LEU A 132 -9.70 7.80 54.47
N LEU A 133 -8.90 6.81 54.86
CA LEU A 133 -8.85 5.50 54.20
C LEU A 133 -10.15 4.72 54.39
N GLU A 134 -10.75 4.75 55.58
CA GLU A 134 -12.03 4.10 55.86
C GLU A 134 -13.20 4.67 55.04
N ILE A 135 -13.19 5.98 54.78
CA ILE A 135 -14.20 6.63 53.91
C ILE A 135 -13.79 6.67 52.43
N GLU A 136 -12.75 5.92 52.05
CA GLU A 136 -12.21 5.84 50.67
C GLU A 136 -11.83 7.19 50.04
N ASN A 137 -11.47 8.20 50.85
CA ASN A 137 -11.04 9.51 50.35
C ASN A 137 -9.54 9.53 50.05
N TYR A 138 -9.15 8.73 49.05
CA TYR A 138 -7.75 8.52 48.68
C TYR A 138 -7.03 9.80 48.25
N GLN A 139 -7.73 10.74 47.62
CA GLN A 139 -7.13 12.02 47.22
C GLN A 139 -6.71 12.85 48.44
N ALA A 140 -7.57 12.94 49.46
CA ALA A 140 -7.23 13.65 50.69
C ALA A 140 -6.08 12.98 51.46
N ILE A 141 -5.95 11.65 51.39
CA ILE A 141 -4.79 10.92 51.95
C ILE A 141 -3.51 11.34 51.24
N ILE A 142 -3.53 11.44 49.91
CA ILE A 142 -2.36 11.85 49.12
C ILE A 142 -2.02 13.32 49.42
N ASP A 143 -3.00 14.21 49.39
CA ASP A 143 -2.79 15.65 49.58
C ASP A 143 -2.23 15.96 50.98
N LYS A 144 -2.74 15.30 52.02
CA LYS A 144 -2.29 15.50 53.40
C LYS A 144 -1.05 14.67 53.75
N GLY A 145 -1.02 13.41 53.33
CA GLY A 145 0.03 12.46 53.69
C GLY A 145 1.34 12.69 52.94
N SER A 146 1.29 13.21 51.70
CA SER A 146 2.52 13.50 50.91
C SER A 146 3.47 14.47 51.62
N ILE A 147 2.93 15.42 52.39
CA ILE A 147 3.70 16.39 53.19
C ILE A 147 4.64 15.68 54.18
N TYR A 148 4.23 14.53 54.70
CA TYR A 148 4.96 13.80 55.76
C TYR A 148 5.51 12.45 55.30
N SER A 149 5.28 12.06 54.05
CA SER A 149 5.68 10.76 53.51
C SER A 149 7.20 10.52 53.52
N ASP A 150 8.02 11.56 53.45
CA ASP A 150 9.48 11.45 53.57
C ASP A 150 9.96 11.31 55.02
N LEU A 151 9.08 11.56 56.01
CA LEU A 151 9.43 11.61 57.43
C LEU A 151 9.04 10.33 58.18
N ASP A 152 8.02 9.61 57.72
CA ASP A 152 7.45 8.42 58.38
C ASP A 152 7.03 7.33 57.38
N GLU A 153 7.47 6.11 57.64
CA GLU A 153 7.25 4.95 56.76
C GLU A 153 5.78 4.50 56.70
N GLU A 154 5.02 4.66 57.79
CA GLU A 154 3.61 4.27 57.84
C GLU A 154 2.77 5.26 57.03
N VAL A 155 3.03 6.55 57.16
CA VAL A 155 2.41 7.59 56.31
C VAL A 155 2.75 7.35 54.84
N ALA A 156 4.01 7.06 54.53
CA ALA A 156 4.43 6.73 53.16
C ALA A 156 3.66 5.52 52.61
N LEU A 157 3.49 4.47 53.41
CA LEU A 157 2.74 3.27 53.02
C LEU A 157 1.27 3.58 52.75
N LEU A 158 0.63 4.40 53.58
CA LEU A 158 -0.76 4.83 53.38
C LEU A 158 -0.92 5.67 52.10
N VAL A 159 -0.01 6.60 51.84
CA VAL A 159 0.00 7.41 50.62
C VAL A 159 0.19 6.52 49.38
N ASN A 160 1.19 5.63 49.40
CA ASN A 160 1.44 4.72 48.29
C ASN A 160 0.24 3.79 48.03
N LYS A 161 -0.41 3.30 49.09
CA LYS A 161 -1.64 2.50 48.98
C LYS A 161 -2.78 3.29 48.34
N ALA A 162 -3.01 4.53 48.78
CA ALA A 162 -4.04 5.40 48.22
C ALA A 162 -3.77 5.73 46.73
N GLN A 163 -2.51 5.99 46.37
CA GLN A 163 -2.09 6.19 44.98
C GLN A 163 -2.35 4.96 44.11
N GLY A 164 -2.00 3.77 44.60
CA GLY A 164 -2.25 2.50 43.90
C GLY A 164 -3.73 2.29 43.60
N ILE A 165 -4.59 2.52 44.60
CA ILE A 165 -6.04 2.36 44.44
C ILE A 165 -6.62 3.38 43.45
N LEU A 166 -6.19 4.65 43.49
CA LEU A 166 -6.65 5.65 42.52
C LEU A 166 -6.18 5.33 41.10
N ALA A 167 -4.94 4.85 40.95
CA ALA A 167 -4.42 4.43 39.65
C ALA A 167 -5.22 3.27 39.07
N GLU A 168 -5.54 2.26 39.89
CA GLU A 168 -6.37 1.12 39.49
C GLU A 168 -7.80 1.56 39.12
N ARG A 169 -8.43 2.43 39.91
CA ARG A 169 -9.77 2.99 39.58
C ARG A 169 -9.74 3.78 38.27
N ALA A 170 -8.74 4.63 38.08
CA ALA A 170 -8.59 5.41 36.85
C ALA A 170 -8.35 4.52 35.62
N GLU A 171 -7.59 3.44 35.77
CA GLU A 171 -7.40 2.45 34.70
C GLU A 171 -8.70 1.70 34.39
N SER A 172 -9.43 1.25 35.41
CA SER A 172 -10.74 0.61 35.24
C SER A 172 -11.73 1.54 34.52
N GLU A 173 -11.85 2.80 34.95
CA GLU A 173 -12.71 3.78 34.30
C GLU A 173 -12.31 4.03 32.84
N ARG A 174 -11.01 4.06 32.54
CA ARG A 174 -10.51 4.20 31.16
C ARG A 174 -10.95 3.02 30.30
N LEU A 175 -10.81 1.80 30.82
CA LEU A 175 -11.21 0.58 30.12
C LEU A 175 -12.73 0.54 29.89
N GLU A 176 -13.53 0.94 30.89
CA GLU A 176 -14.98 1.04 30.76
C GLU A 176 -15.40 2.08 29.71
N ARG A 177 -14.76 3.26 29.68
CA ARG A 177 -15.01 4.28 28.65
C ARG A 177 -14.65 3.77 27.26
N GLU A 178 -13.50 3.13 27.11
CA GLU A 178 -13.09 2.54 25.83
C GLU A 178 -14.09 1.46 25.36
N ALA A 179 -14.57 0.62 26.28
CA ALA A 179 -15.60 -0.38 25.97
C ALA A 179 -16.92 0.27 25.54
N ALA A 180 -17.39 1.30 26.26
CA ALA A 180 -18.60 2.04 25.92
C ALA A 180 -18.49 2.77 24.57
N GLU A 181 -17.33 3.34 24.26
CA GLU A 181 -17.06 3.95 22.96
C GLU A 181 -17.10 2.93 21.81
N LYS A 182 -16.48 1.76 21.99
CA LYS A 182 -16.54 0.67 21.00
C LYS A 182 -17.96 0.17 20.80
N GLU A 183 -18.75 0.07 21.86
CA GLU A 183 -20.16 -0.31 21.79
C GLU A 183 -20.98 0.73 21.02
N ALA A 184 -20.83 2.02 21.34
CA ALA A 184 -21.52 3.11 20.65
C ALA A 184 -21.17 3.15 19.15
N GLN A 185 -19.89 2.94 18.81
CA GLN A 185 -19.45 2.84 17.41
C GLN A 185 -20.05 1.61 16.72
N SER A 186 -20.13 0.47 17.40
CA SER A 186 -20.74 -0.74 16.88
C SER A 186 -22.24 -0.54 16.60
N GLN A 187 -22.97 0.07 17.54
CA GLN A 187 -24.39 0.41 17.36
C GLN A 187 -24.61 1.37 16.19
N LYS A 188 -23.74 2.38 16.04
CA LYS A 188 -23.77 3.28 14.89
C LYS A 188 -23.58 2.52 13.57
N LEU A 189 -22.56 1.67 13.48
CA LEU A 189 -22.30 0.86 12.29
C LEU A 189 -23.47 -0.10 11.96
N LEU A 190 -24.12 -0.68 12.98
CA LEU A 190 -25.31 -1.50 12.79
C LEU A 190 -26.48 -0.68 12.22
N SER A 191 -26.70 0.54 12.71
CA SER A 191 -27.74 1.42 12.16
C SER A 191 -27.46 1.83 10.71
N GLU A 192 -26.18 2.03 10.35
CA GLU A 192 -25.78 2.28 8.96
C GLU A 192 -25.99 1.06 8.07
N LEU A 193 -25.72 -0.15 8.58
CA LEU A 193 -25.98 -1.41 7.88
C LEU A 193 -27.47 -1.59 7.56
N ASP A 194 -28.35 -1.28 8.51
CA ASP A 194 -29.79 -1.39 8.31
C ASP A 194 -30.33 -0.40 7.25
N ALA A 195 -29.65 0.74 7.10
CA ALA A 195 -29.97 1.73 6.07
C ALA A 195 -29.43 1.37 4.67
N LEU A 196 -28.47 0.44 4.56
CA LEU A 196 -27.88 0.07 3.27
C LEU A 196 -28.85 -0.78 2.42
N PRO A 197 -28.98 -0.51 1.11
CA PRO A 197 -29.70 -1.37 0.20
C PRO A 197 -29.16 -2.81 0.25
N LYS A 198 -30.06 -3.81 0.20
CA LYS A 198 -29.66 -5.23 0.17
C LYS A 198 -28.80 -5.59 -1.04
N THR A 199 -28.86 -4.79 -2.08
CA THR A 199 -28.07 -4.95 -3.31
C THR A 199 -26.66 -4.35 -3.20
N ASP A 200 -26.36 -3.58 -2.15
CA ASP A 200 -25.03 -2.99 -1.96
C ASP A 200 -24.08 -3.95 -1.23
N THR A 201 -23.71 -5.02 -1.92
CA THR A 201 -22.85 -6.09 -1.41
C THR A 201 -21.51 -5.55 -0.89
N GLN A 202 -20.96 -4.50 -1.52
CA GLN A 202 -19.70 -3.88 -1.16
C GLN A 202 -19.82 -3.01 0.11
N GLY A 203 -20.91 -2.26 0.24
CA GLY A 203 -21.23 -1.50 1.45
C GLY A 203 -21.37 -2.42 2.67
N HIS A 204 -22.14 -3.51 2.52
CA HIS A 204 -22.28 -4.54 3.57
C HIS A 204 -20.93 -5.14 3.97
N LEU A 205 -20.12 -5.59 3.00
CA LEU A 205 -18.78 -6.14 3.26
C LEU A 205 -17.90 -5.15 4.07
N THR A 206 -17.89 -3.88 3.66
CA THR A 206 -17.09 -2.84 4.29
C THR A 206 -17.50 -2.63 5.75
N ARG A 207 -18.81 -2.57 6.02
CA ARG A 207 -19.34 -2.35 7.36
C ARG A 207 -19.12 -3.55 8.28
N TYR A 208 -19.32 -4.78 7.81
CA TYR A 208 -18.99 -5.97 8.61
C TYR A 208 -17.50 -6.08 8.92
N LYS A 209 -16.62 -5.64 8.01
CA LYS A 209 -15.17 -5.57 8.28
C LYS A 209 -14.85 -4.56 9.39
N GLN A 210 -15.50 -3.40 9.40
CA GLN A 210 -15.34 -2.41 10.47
C GLN A 210 -15.86 -2.93 11.82
N LEU A 211 -17.00 -3.63 11.82
CA LEU A 211 -17.53 -4.25 13.03
C LEU A 211 -16.59 -5.32 13.62
N LEU A 212 -15.91 -6.11 12.78
CA LEU A 212 -14.91 -7.08 13.24
C LEU A 212 -13.64 -6.42 13.81
N GLN A 213 -13.30 -5.20 13.39
CA GLN A 213 -12.18 -4.46 14.01
C GLN A 213 -12.53 -4.03 15.44
N LEU A 214 -13.80 -3.75 15.72
CA LEU A 214 -14.28 -3.39 17.06
C LEU A 214 -14.56 -4.61 17.93
N SER A 215 -14.93 -5.74 17.34
CA SER A 215 -15.23 -6.99 18.04
C SER A 215 -14.70 -8.21 17.26
N PRO A 216 -13.39 -8.52 17.36
CA PRO A 216 -12.76 -9.60 16.59
C PRO A 216 -13.34 -10.98 16.86
N ASP A 217 -13.83 -11.23 18.08
CA ASP A 217 -14.35 -12.52 18.52
C ASP A 217 -15.82 -12.75 18.12
N ASN A 218 -16.44 -11.82 17.39
CA ASN A 218 -17.84 -11.92 16.99
C ASN A 218 -18.02 -12.85 15.78
N THR A 219 -18.39 -14.09 16.07
CA THR A 219 -18.63 -15.14 15.05
C THR A 219 -19.75 -14.79 14.06
N SER A 220 -20.77 -14.05 14.49
CA SER A 220 -21.87 -13.62 13.62
C SER A 220 -21.38 -12.65 12.54
N TYR A 221 -20.56 -11.67 12.92
CA TYR A 221 -19.98 -10.72 11.96
C TYR A 221 -19.03 -11.41 10.98
N GLN A 222 -18.24 -12.38 11.44
CA GLN A 222 -17.38 -13.19 10.58
C GLN A 222 -18.18 -13.96 9.52
N GLN A 223 -19.24 -14.65 9.93
CA GLN A 223 -20.10 -15.40 9.00
C GLN A 223 -20.75 -14.48 7.95
N LYS A 224 -21.17 -13.28 8.36
CA LYS A 224 -21.74 -12.28 7.44
C LYS A 224 -20.71 -11.75 6.46
N LEU A 225 -19.50 -11.44 6.92
CA LEU A 225 -18.40 -11.03 6.04
C LEU A 225 -18.10 -12.10 4.98
N ASP A 226 -17.97 -13.36 5.40
CA ASP A 226 -17.73 -14.50 4.51
C ASP A 226 -18.85 -14.68 3.48
N HIS A 227 -20.11 -14.48 3.90
CA HIS A 227 -21.26 -14.54 3.01
C HIS A 227 -21.15 -13.48 1.90
N PHE A 228 -20.93 -12.21 2.25
CA PHE A 228 -20.84 -11.13 1.25
C PHE A 228 -19.61 -11.29 0.35
N GLN A 229 -18.49 -11.77 0.88
CA GLN A 229 -17.32 -12.08 0.07
C GLN A 229 -17.62 -13.15 -0.99
N LYS A 230 -18.29 -14.24 -0.60
CA LYS A 230 -18.71 -15.30 -1.55
C LYS A 230 -19.68 -14.78 -2.61
N VAL A 231 -20.58 -13.86 -2.26
CA VAL A 231 -21.49 -13.24 -3.24
C VAL A 231 -20.72 -12.44 -4.28
N ILE A 232 -19.78 -11.58 -3.86
CA ILE A 232 -18.94 -10.78 -4.77
C ILE A 232 -18.10 -11.68 -5.68
N GLU A 233 -17.50 -12.74 -5.12
CA GLU A 233 -16.70 -13.69 -5.89
C GLU A 233 -17.56 -14.45 -6.92
N ALA A 234 -18.76 -14.88 -6.54
CA ALA A 234 -19.68 -15.55 -7.45
C ALA A 234 -20.16 -14.62 -8.60
N GLU A 235 -20.43 -13.35 -8.32
CA GLU A 235 -20.77 -12.35 -9.35
C GLU A 235 -19.60 -12.14 -10.32
N ARG A 236 -18.38 -12.02 -9.79
CA ARG A 236 -17.17 -11.89 -10.61
C ARG A 236 -16.98 -13.10 -11.53
N GLN A 237 -17.12 -14.31 -11.00
CA GLN A 237 -16.98 -15.54 -11.79
C GLN A 237 -18.03 -15.62 -12.91
N LYS A 238 -19.27 -15.17 -12.66
CA LYS A 238 -20.30 -15.10 -13.70
C LYS A 238 -19.90 -14.14 -14.82
N TYR A 239 -19.45 -12.94 -14.47
CA TYR A 239 -18.99 -11.95 -15.45
C TYR A 239 -17.82 -12.49 -16.28
N GLU A 240 -16.81 -13.08 -15.64
CA GLU A 240 -15.67 -13.68 -16.33
C GLU A 240 -16.09 -14.82 -17.26
N ALA A 241 -17.03 -15.68 -16.85
CA ALA A 241 -17.55 -16.75 -17.69
C ALA A 241 -18.33 -16.22 -18.91
N GLU A 242 -19.12 -15.16 -18.73
CA GLU A 242 -19.83 -14.49 -19.83
C GLU A 242 -18.85 -13.83 -20.81
N GLU A 243 -17.82 -13.16 -20.30
CA GLU A 243 -16.77 -12.55 -21.10
C GLU A 243 -15.98 -13.62 -21.89
N GLN A 244 -15.61 -14.73 -21.24
CA GLN A 244 -14.96 -15.86 -21.91
C GLN A 244 -15.83 -16.44 -23.02
N LYS A 245 -17.13 -16.62 -22.77
CA LYS A 245 -18.09 -17.07 -23.79
C LYS A 245 -18.18 -16.08 -24.95
N ALA A 246 -18.24 -14.78 -24.67
CA ALA A 246 -18.27 -13.74 -25.69
C ALA A 246 -16.97 -13.72 -26.52
N ARG A 247 -15.81 -13.89 -25.87
CA ARG A 247 -14.50 -13.99 -26.53
C ARG A 247 -14.41 -15.22 -27.42
N ALA A 248 -14.88 -16.38 -26.96
CA ALA A 248 -14.94 -17.59 -27.76
C ALA A 248 -15.83 -17.40 -29.00
N LEU A 249 -16.99 -16.75 -28.85
CA LEU A 249 -17.88 -16.44 -29.97
C LEU A 249 -17.24 -15.48 -30.98
N ARG A 250 -16.53 -14.44 -30.52
CA ARG A 250 -15.78 -13.52 -31.41
C ARG A 250 -14.66 -14.26 -32.16
N ALA A 251 -13.92 -15.13 -31.46
CA ALA A 251 -12.87 -15.93 -32.09
C ALA A 251 -13.42 -16.88 -33.17
N LEU A 252 -14.62 -17.44 -32.98
CA LEU A 252 -15.30 -18.24 -34.00
C LEU A 252 -15.72 -17.40 -35.22
N LYS A 253 -16.27 -16.20 -35.01
CA LYS A 253 -16.64 -15.30 -36.12
C LYS A 253 -15.44 -14.94 -36.99
N ASN A 254 -14.27 -14.71 -36.38
CA ASN A 254 -13.04 -14.32 -37.10
C ASN A 254 -12.41 -15.46 -37.93
N LYS A 255 -12.92 -16.70 -37.87
CA LYS A 255 -12.44 -17.81 -38.71
C LYS A 255 -13.12 -17.86 -40.08
N TRP A 256 -14.27 -17.21 -40.22
CA TRP A 256 -14.95 -17.12 -41.51
C TRP A 256 -14.29 -16.04 -42.35
N ASN A 257 -13.84 -16.43 -43.53
CA ASN A 257 -13.38 -15.50 -44.55
C ASN A 257 -14.59 -15.08 -45.39
N PHE A 258 -14.73 -13.78 -45.60
CA PHE A 258 -15.79 -13.18 -46.39
C PHE A 258 -15.18 -12.35 -47.52
N ALA A 259 -15.69 -12.53 -48.73
CA ALA A 259 -15.33 -11.74 -49.89
C ALA A 259 -16.60 -11.40 -50.68
N THR A 260 -16.64 -10.18 -51.21
CA THR A 260 -17.67 -9.74 -52.12
C THR A 260 -17.01 -9.32 -53.42
N ASP A 261 -17.60 -9.70 -54.54
CA ASP A 261 -17.14 -9.32 -55.87
C ASP A 261 -18.32 -8.86 -56.71
N LYS A 262 -18.09 -7.90 -57.62
CA LYS A 262 -19.14 -7.45 -58.55
C LYS A 262 -18.90 -8.16 -59.89
N SER A 263 -19.88 -8.96 -60.32
CA SER A 263 -19.83 -9.69 -61.58
C SER A 263 -19.66 -8.74 -62.77
N SER A 264 -18.68 -9.00 -63.62
CA SER A 264 -18.45 -8.24 -64.85
C SER A 264 -19.44 -8.58 -65.96
N LEU A 265 -20.21 -9.67 -65.81
CA LEU A 265 -21.14 -10.17 -66.84
C LEU A 265 -22.54 -9.59 -66.69
N ASP A 266 -23.03 -9.45 -65.46
CA ASP A 266 -24.43 -9.07 -65.17
C ASP A 266 -24.56 -8.02 -64.06
N ASP A 267 -23.43 -7.41 -63.66
CA ASP A 267 -23.35 -6.40 -62.58
C ASP A 267 -23.86 -6.89 -61.20
N SER A 268 -24.20 -8.17 -61.05
CA SER A 268 -24.69 -8.73 -59.80
C SER A 268 -23.60 -8.80 -58.74
N VAL A 269 -24.00 -8.71 -57.46
CA VAL A 269 -23.08 -8.80 -56.33
C VAL A 269 -22.93 -10.27 -55.93
N ASN A 270 -21.74 -10.81 -56.13
CA ASN A 270 -21.36 -12.14 -55.70
C ASN A 270 -20.80 -12.09 -54.28
N VAL A 271 -21.25 -12.99 -53.42
CA VAL A 271 -20.85 -13.09 -52.02
C VAL A 271 -20.25 -14.47 -51.77
N TYR A 272 -19.06 -14.50 -51.21
CA TYR A 272 -18.31 -15.71 -50.91
C TYR A 272 -17.96 -15.73 -49.43
N MET A 273 -18.32 -16.81 -48.76
CA MET A 273 -18.02 -17.02 -47.36
C MET A 273 -17.46 -18.42 -47.18
N HIS A 274 -16.34 -18.58 -46.48
CA HIS A 274 -15.82 -19.90 -46.18
C HIS A 274 -15.10 -19.99 -44.85
N VAL A 275 -15.06 -21.21 -44.30
CA VAL A 275 -14.25 -21.56 -43.13
C VAL A 275 -13.47 -22.81 -43.43
N ALA A 276 -12.18 -22.80 -43.08
CA ALA A 276 -11.33 -23.97 -43.21
C ALA A 276 -11.59 -24.96 -42.06
N ALA A 277 -11.57 -26.26 -42.36
CA ALA A 277 -11.71 -27.30 -41.35
C ALA A 277 -10.59 -27.22 -40.30
N SER A 278 -10.91 -27.58 -39.06
CA SER A 278 -9.90 -27.60 -37.98
C SER A 278 -8.83 -28.67 -38.22
N ASN A 279 -9.21 -29.79 -38.84
CA ASN A 279 -8.33 -30.92 -39.13
C ASN A 279 -7.98 -30.98 -40.63
N THR A 280 -6.82 -31.55 -40.94
CA THR A 280 -6.44 -31.92 -42.31
C THR A 280 -6.87 -33.34 -42.62
N ILE A 281 -7.08 -33.63 -43.89
CA ILE A 281 -7.23 -34.98 -44.44
C ILE A 281 -6.00 -35.32 -45.29
N GLN A 282 -5.80 -36.60 -45.57
CA GLN A 282 -4.77 -37.03 -46.52
C GLN A 282 -5.31 -36.92 -47.95
N GLY A 283 -4.63 -36.13 -48.78
CA GLY A 283 -4.90 -36.03 -50.20
C GLY A 283 -4.02 -36.94 -51.06
N THR A 284 -4.05 -36.71 -52.36
CA THR A 284 -3.22 -37.44 -53.33
C THR A 284 -1.74 -37.33 -52.97
N LEU A 285 -0.99 -38.43 -53.09
CA LEU A 285 0.43 -38.52 -52.70
C LEU A 285 0.68 -38.22 -51.20
N ASN A 286 -0.31 -38.48 -50.34
CA ASN A 286 -0.21 -38.33 -48.88
C ASN A 286 0.07 -36.90 -48.39
N GLN A 287 -0.25 -35.89 -49.22
CA GLN A 287 -0.12 -34.49 -48.85
C GLN A 287 -1.29 -34.08 -47.93
N PRO A 288 -1.05 -33.32 -46.85
CA PRO A 288 -2.11 -32.86 -45.98
C PRO A 288 -2.93 -31.76 -46.67
N VAL A 289 -4.23 -32.00 -46.84
CA VAL A 289 -5.17 -31.04 -47.42
C VAL A 289 -6.16 -30.59 -46.35
N ARG A 290 -6.55 -29.30 -46.36
CA ARG A 290 -7.52 -28.74 -45.41
C ARG A 290 -8.83 -28.39 -46.14
N PRO A 291 -9.88 -29.22 -45.98
CA PRO A 291 -11.17 -28.94 -46.59
C PRO A 291 -11.75 -27.60 -46.13
N LYS A 292 -12.56 -26.98 -46.97
CA LYS A 292 -13.23 -25.71 -46.69
C LYS A 292 -14.73 -25.87 -46.86
N LEU A 293 -15.49 -25.44 -45.87
CA LEU A 293 -16.93 -25.27 -46.03
C LEU A 293 -17.17 -23.89 -46.66
N TRP A 294 -17.78 -23.88 -47.83
CA TRP A 294 -18.13 -22.69 -48.59
C TRP A 294 -19.63 -22.45 -48.57
N ILE A 295 -20.01 -21.19 -48.43
CA ILE A 295 -21.32 -20.64 -48.74
C ILE A 295 -21.09 -19.54 -49.77
N ARG A 296 -21.70 -19.68 -50.94
CA ARG A 296 -21.55 -18.72 -52.04
C ARG A 296 -22.91 -18.32 -52.56
N CYS A 297 -23.14 -17.02 -52.75
CA CYS A 297 -24.19 -16.50 -53.61
C CYS A 297 -23.50 -15.92 -54.85
N SER A 298 -23.69 -16.53 -56.01
CA SER A 298 -23.09 -16.06 -57.26
C SER A 298 -24.12 -16.13 -58.36
N GLU A 299 -24.20 -15.10 -59.21
CA GLU A 299 -25.15 -15.06 -60.34
C GLU A 299 -26.59 -15.39 -59.88
N ASN A 300 -27.01 -14.74 -58.77
CA ASN A 300 -28.30 -14.95 -58.10
C ASN A 300 -28.59 -16.39 -57.59
N THR A 301 -27.57 -17.26 -57.51
CA THR A 301 -27.72 -18.63 -57.01
C THR A 301 -26.90 -18.86 -55.74
N THR A 302 -27.60 -19.20 -54.66
CA THR A 302 -26.98 -19.61 -53.39
C THR A 302 -26.61 -21.09 -53.39
N SER A 303 -25.36 -21.38 -53.06
CA SER A 303 -24.78 -22.71 -52.93
C SER A 303 -24.09 -22.89 -51.57
N ILE A 304 -24.11 -24.09 -51.03
CA ILE A 304 -23.32 -24.51 -49.86
C ILE A 304 -22.66 -25.84 -50.15
N PHE A 305 -21.35 -25.89 -50.01
CA PHE A 305 -20.57 -27.09 -50.34
C PHE A 305 -19.30 -27.17 -49.52
N ILE A 306 -18.80 -28.39 -49.34
CA ILE A 306 -17.49 -28.67 -48.78
C ILE A 306 -16.57 -28.91 -49.97
N ASP A 307 -15.59 -28.03 -50.12
CA ASP A 307 -14.47 -28.20 -51.03
C ASP A 307 -13.40 -29.02 -50.30
N TRP A 308 -13.12 -30.21 -50.81
CA TRP A 308 -12.16 -31.13 -50.24
C TRP A 308 -10.77 -30.95 -50.84
N ASP A 309 -10.65 -30.19 -51.94
CA ASP A 309 -9.46 -30.00 -52.77
C ASP A 309 -8.75 -31.31 -53.19
N VAL A 310 -9.48 -32.42 -53.15
CA VAL A 310 -9.05 -33.74 -53.60
C VAL A 310 -10.18 -34.37 -54.41
N TYR A 311 -9.83 -35.26 -55.33
CA TYR A 311 -10.84 -35.96 -56.13
C TYR A 311 -11.66 -36.91 -55.25
N ILE A 312 -12.99 -36.81 -55.33
CA ILE A 312 -13.91 -37.56 -54.45
C ILE A 312 -14.51 -38.75 -55.18
N ASN A 313 -15.34 -38.50 -56.20
CA ASN A 313 -16.05 -39.52 -56.98
C ASN A 313 -16.74 -38.87 -58.20
N ILE A 314 -17.31 -39.68 -59.10
CA ILE A 314 -18.14 -39.28 -60.25
C ILE A 314 -19.66 -39.37 -60.01
N ARG A 315 -20.13 -39.92 -58.89
CA ARG A 315 -21.57 -40.12 -58.57
C ARG A 315 -21.94 -39.49 -57.24
N GLU A 316 -23.22 -39.14 -57.07
CA GLU A 316 -23.75 -38.64 -55.78
C GLU A 316 -23.27 -39.49 -54.61
N THR A 317 -22.82 -38.82 -53.54
CA THR A 317 -22.20 -39.48 -52.40
C THR A 317 -23.01 -39.18 -51.13
N PRO A 318 -23.41 -40.21 -50.36
CA PRO A 318 -24.10 -40.00 -49.10
C PRO A 318 -23.13 -39.42 -48.06
N MET A 319 -23.46 -38.24 -47.55
CA MET A 319 -22.71 -37.56 -46.51
C MET A 319 -23.36 -37.75 -45.14
N ILE A 320 -22.53 -38.13 -44.17
CA ILE A 320 -22.91 -38.12 -42.75
C ILE A 320 -22.38 -36.83 -42.14
N TYR A 321 -23.26 -36.04 -41.54
CA TYR A 321 -22.89 -34.81 -40.86
C TYR A 321 -23.61 -34.68 -39.52
N ARG A 322 -23.02 -33.89 -38.63
CA ARG A 322 -23.60 -33.51 -37.35
C ARG A 322 -23.33 -32.03 -37.11
N VAL A 323 -24.33 -31.33 -36.59
CA VAL A 323 -24.24 -29.92 -36.18
C VAL A 323 -24.18 -29.90 -34.65
N ASP A 324 -23.15 -29.29 -34.07
CA ASP A 324 -22.90 -29.28 -32.62
C ASP A 324 -23.04 -30.68 -31.97
N SER A 325 -23.88 -30.79 -30.93
CA SER A 325 -24.19 -31.99 -30.16
C SER A 325 -25.49 -32.69 -30.62
N GLN A 326 -26.04 -32.32 -31.77
CA GLN A 326 -27.28 -32.92 -32.29
C GLN A 326 -27.06 -34.36 -32.78
N LYS A 327 -28.13 -35.09 -33.09
CA LYS A 327 -28.04 -36.43 -33.69
C LYS A 327 -27.40 -36.36 -35.08
N GLN A 328 -26.58 -37.34 -35.44
CA GLN A 328 -26.00 -37.44 -36.79
C GLN A 328 -27.10 -37.60 -37.85
N ASN A 329 -26.92 -36.94 -38.99
CA ASN A 329 -27.81 -36.96 -40.14
C ASN A 329 -27.08 -37.54 -41.35
N LYS A 330 -27.81 -38.28 -42.19
CA LYS A 330 -27.32 -38.79 -43.47
C LYS A 330 -28.11 -38.13 -44.60
N LYS A 331 -27.44 -37.43 -45.50
CA LYS A 331 -28.04 -36.75 -46.66
C LYS A 331 -27.18 -36.98 -47.90
N SER A 332 -27.79 -37.08 -49.07
CA SER A 332 -27.07 -37.16 -50.34
C SER A 332 -26.67 -35.76 -50.79
N PHE A 333 -25.38 -35.56 -51.07
CA PHE A 333 -24.86 -34.32 -51.64
C PHE A 333 -24.50 -34.54 -53.11
N SER A 334 -24.73 -33.51 -53.93
CA SER A 334 -24.29 -33.50 -55.32
C SER A 334 -22.78 -33.25 -55.38
N ILE A 335 -22.16 -33.67 -56.48
CA ILE A 335 -20.72 -33.47 -56.73
C ILE A 335 -20.54 -32.27 -57.67
N SER A 336 -19.52 -31.45 -57.43
CA SER A 336 -19.12 -30.38 -58.36
C SER A 336 -18.60 -30.93 -59.70
N THR A 337 -18.59 -30.08 -60.72
CA THR A 337 -18.11 -30.44 -62.07
C THR A 337 -16.62 -30.80 -62.12
N ASP A 338 -15.82 -30.25 -61.22
CA ASP A 338 -14.39 -30.60 -61.04
C ASP A 338 -14.17 -31.80 -60.10
N HIS A 339 -15.24 -32.39 -59.56
CA HIS A 339 -15.24 -33.56 -58.69
C HIS A 339 -14.48 -33.40 -57.36
N LYS A 340 -14.26 -32.15 -56.92
CA LYS A 340 -13.55 -31.82 -55.68
C LYS A 340 -14.43 -31.30 -54.55
N ALA A 341 -15.70 -31.00 -54.82
CA ALA A 341 -16.63 -30.50 -53.83
C ALA A 341 -17.92 -31.32 -53.74
N LEU A 342 -18.45 -31.42 -52.52
CA LEU A 342 -19.75 -32.03 -52.23
C LEU A 342 -20.68 -30.99 -51.61
N GLY A 343 -21.88 -30.83 -52.14
CA GLY A 343 -22.85 -29.93 -51.53
C GLY A 343 -24.17 -29.81 -52.27
N TYR A 344 -24.85 -28.70 -51.96
CA TYR A 344 -26.01 -28.23 -52.70
C TYR A 344 -25.58 -27.01 -53.53
N PHE A 345 -25.85 -27.10 -54.83
CA PHE A 345 -25.47 -26.08 -55.82
C PHE A 345 -26.68 -25.28 -56.34
N SER A 346 -27.85 -25.47 -55.72
CA SER A 346 -29.09 -24.76 -56.05
C SER A 346 -29.64 -24.04 -54.82
N GLY A 347 -30.27 -22.87 -55.02
CA GLY A 347 -30.84 -22.09 -53.93
C GLY A 347 -31.92 -22.82 -53.13
N GLY A 348 -32.75 -23.63 -53.82
CA GLY A 348 -33.85 -24.37 -53.21
C GLY A 348 -33.43 -25.40 -52.15
N GLN A 349 -32.23 -25.99 -52.30
CA GLN A 349 -31.69 -26.92 -51.30
C GLN A 349 -30.69 -26.24 -50.36
N SER A 350 -29.88 -25.31 -50.88
CA SER A 350 -28.82 -24.65 -50.11
C SER A 350 -29.39 -23.75 -49.03
N ILE A 351 -30.40 -22.94 -49.34
CA ILE A 351 -30.93 -21.95 -48.39
C ILE A 351 -31.57 -22.61 -47.15
N PRO A 352 -32.45 -23.63 -47.28
CA PRO A 352 -32.97 -24.34 -46.10
C PRO A 352 -31.87 -25.02 -45.29
N PHE A 353 -30.87 -25.61 -45.95
CA PHE A 353 -29.75 -26.24 -45.27
C PHE A 353 -28.90 -25.22 -44.50
N ILE A 354 -28.53 -24.09 -45.10
CA ILE A 354 -27.81 -23.00 -44.43
C ILE A 354 -28.61 -22.49 -43.22
N LYS A 355 -29.91 -22.26 -43.36
CA LYS A 355 -30.77 -21.83 -42.26
C LYS A 355 -30.80 -22.85 -41.12
N SER A 356 -30.71 -24.15 -41.42
CA SER A 356 -30.63 -25.20 -40.39
C SER A 356 -29.33 -25.16 -39.57
N LEU A 357 -28.29 -24.47 -40.06
CA LEU A 357 -27.03 -24.27 -39.34
C LEU A 357 -27.07 -23.03 -38.42
N PHE A 358 -28.07 -22.17 -38.52
CA PHE A 358 -28.14 -20.94 -37.72
C PHE A 358 -28.37 -21.27 -36.24
N GLY A 359 -27.67 -20.55 -35.36
CA GLY A 359 -27.70 -20.77 -33.90
C GLY A 359 -26.79 -21.90 -33.41
N ALA A 360 -26.16 -22.64 -34.31
CA ALA A 360 -25.10 -23.58 -33.96
C ALA A 360 -23.80 -22.86 -33.57
N ASN A 361 -23.04 -23.44 -32.63
CA ASN A 361 -21.86 -22.80 -32.03
C ASN A 361 -20.53 -23.55 -32.28
N LYS A 362 -20.56 -24.75 -32.86
CA LYS A 362 -19.38 -25.63 -33.00
C LYS A 362 -19.28 -26.34 -34.34
#